data_AF-A0A940M0Y8-F1
#
_entry.id   AF-A0A940M0Y8-F1
#
_cell.length_a   1.000
_cell.length_b   1.000
_cell.length_c   1.000
_cell.angle_alpha   90.00
_cell.angle_beta   90.00
_cell.angle_gamma   90.00
#
_symmetry.space_group_name_H-M   'P 1'
#
loop_
_entity.id
_entity.type
_entity.pdbx_description
1 polymer ?
#
loop_
_entity_poly.entity_id
_entity_poly.type
_entity_poly.pdbx_seq_one_letter_code
_entity_poly.pdbx_strand_id
1 'polypeptide(L)'
;MEDATDRKKARLLRHDRMIVANELRSAFSSWGDLLIALAVLSIALAAERSALSGRPFLFAATAVVALAAAAGAGAALMIQRRMDFHSQDGVLAADALAEDARRHYALSIHALVCAMVTIGAAIGHPPAALLAPIGYLVGAGICQVACRTALTGASPRQPSSLRAVGRLLRRPISGALAAIPALLPLLLLGSIGPGPMAAFLGLVSAVAAILLTTLDYKVVRFMTESGYSAGRIVGIHARPLSIFLILTVFASLVLSERLVALVISGAVLAALVLMTTRILAYRIHSKRTADMLVSICTGAVCLAGIAMPMLLPLIVAAILWYLHRRSNPTTWLLA
;
A
#
# COMPACT_ATOMS: atom_id res chain seq x y z
N MET A 1 -40.15 12.39 -13.97
CA MET A 1 -39.37 11.21 -14.44
C MET A 1 -37.87 11.37 -14.17
N GLU A 2 -37.31 12.57 -14.38
CA GLU A 2 -35.90 12.93 -14.09
C GLU A 2 -35.45 12.60 -12.65
N ASP A 3 -36.34 12.83 -11.69
CA ASP A 3 -36.12 12.63 -10.26
C ASP A 3 -35.98 11.15 -9.83
N ALA A 4 -36.45 10.19 -10.65
CA ALA A 4 -36.27 8.76 -10.37
C ALA A 4 -34.92 8.24 -10.89
N THR A 5 -34.42 8.82 -11.97
CA THR A 5 -33.12 8.51 -12.59
C THR A 5 -31.95 8.98 -11.73
N ASP A 6 -32.04 10.18 -11.15
CA ASP A 6 -30.99 10.71 -10.29
C ASP A 6 -30.90 9.97 -8.95
N ARG A 7 -32.04 9.54 -8.40
CA ARG A 7 -32.07 8.66 -7.22
C ARG A 7 -31.38 7.32 -7.45
N LYS A 8 -31.48 6.75 -8.65
CA LYS A 8 -30.78 5.50 -9.01
C LYS A 8 -29.28 5.72 -9.13
N LYS A 9 -28.84 6.77 -9.83
CA LYS A 9 -27.41 7.14 -9.98
C LYS A 9 -26.72 7.38 -8.64
N ALA A 10 -27.41 8.02 -7.70
CA ALA A 10 -26.86 8.33 -6.37
C ALA A 10 -26.80 7.13 -5.41
N ARG A 11 -27.45 6.00 -5.73
CA ARG A 11 -27.61 4.88 -4.78
C ARG A 11 -26.30 4.15 -4.48
N LEU A 12 -25.45 3.92 -5.49
CA LEU A 12 -24.11 3.34 -5.33
C LEU A 12 -23.23 4.21 -4.42
N LEU A 13 -23.17 5.52 -4.71
CA LEU A 13 -22.40 6.48 -3.92
C LEU A 13 -22.93 6.59 -2.48
N ARG A 14 -24.26 6.62 -2.30
CA ARG A 14 -24.88 6.67 -0.98
C ARG A 14 -24.57 5.42 -0.16
N HIS A 15 -24.63 4.24 -0.77
CA HIS A 15 -24.30 2.99 -0.10
C HIS A 15 -22.84 2.97 0.36
N ASP A 16 -21.91 3.31 -0.52
CA ASP A 16 -20.49 3.36 -0.16
C ASP A 16 -20.19 4.43 0.88
N ARG A 17 -20.83 5.60 0.79
CA ARG A 17 -20.73 6.65 1.82
C ARG A 17 -21.19 6.16 3.18
N MET A 18 -22.29 5.40 3.25
CA MET A 18 -22.77 4.82 4.52
C MET A 18 -21.77 3.81 5.09
N ILE A 19 -21.19 2.96 4.24
CA ILE A 19 -20.19 2.00 4.70
C ILE A 19 -18.95 2.73 5.21
N VAL A 20 -18.43 3.69 4.47
CA VAL A 20 -17.26 4.49 4.88
C VAL A 20 -17.56 5.25 6.17
N ALA A 21 -18.74 5.87 6.31
CA ALA A 21 -19.12 6.57 7.52
C ALA A 21 -19.19 5.63 8.75
N ASN A 22 -19.74 4.43 8.58
CA ASN A 22 -19.80 3.43 9.66
C ASN A 22 -18.42 2.90 10.02
N GLU A 23 -17.55 2.67 9.02
CA GLU A 23 -16.16 2.26 9.25
C GLU A 23 -15.35 3.35 9.95
N LEU A 24 -15.49 4.62 9.53
CA LEU A 24 -14.85 5.75 10.19
C LEU A 24 -15.34 5.89 11.64
N ARG A 25 -16.64 5.77 11.88
CA ARG A 25 -17.22 5.85 13.23
C ARG A 25 -16.76 4.71 14.14
N SER A 26 -16.54 3.53 13.56
CA SER A 26 -15.98 2.37 14.27
C SER A 26 -14.48 2.56 14.57
N ALA A 27 -13.71 3.03 13.58
CA ALA A 27 -12.27 3.27 13.70
C ALA A 27 -11.95 4.43 14.67
N PHE A 28 -12.81 5.44 14.72
CA PHE A 28 -12.68 6.64 15.57
C PHE A 28 -13.79 6.68 16.61
N SER A 29 -14.04 5.55 17.29
CA SER A 29 -15.10 5.46 18.29
C SER A 29 -14.76 6.22 19.58
N SER A 30 -13.48 6.52 19.83
CA SER A 30 -13.03 7.36 20.93
C SER A 30 -12.49 8.72 20.45
N TRP A 31 -12.67 9.76 21.27
CA TRP A 31 -12.04 11.06 21.06
C TRP A 31 -10.51 10.97 20.98
N GLY A 32 -9.91 10.03 21.70
CA GLY A 32 -8.47 9.76 21.64
C GLY A 32 -8.03 9.30 20.25
N ASP A 33 -8.76 8.37 19.62
CA ASP A 33 -8.45 7.88 18.28
C ASP A 33 -8.56 9.01 17.23
N LEU A 34 -9.55 9.89 17.37
CA LEU A 34 -9.72 11.06 16.51
C LEU A 34 -8.56 12.05 16.67
N LEU A 35 -8.17 12.38 17.90
CA LEU A 35 -7.04 13.27 18.17
C LEU A 35 -5.73 12.71 17.61
N ILE A 36 -5.50 11.40 17.76
CA ILE A 36 -4.34 10.72 17.18
C ILE A 36 -4.37 10.83 15.65
N ALA A 37 -5.51 10.57 15.02
CA ALA A 37 -5.64 10.66 13.57
C ALA A 37 -5.38 12.08 13.04
N LEU A 38 -5.94 13.10 13.70
CA LEU A 38 -5.72 14.50 13.35
C LEU A 38 -4.26 14.92 13.57
N ALA A 39 -3.64 14.47 14.66
CA ALA A 39 -2.22 14.73 14.92
C ALA A 39 -1.34 14.08 13.85
N VAL A 40 -1.58 12.81 13.51
CA VAL A 40 -0.86 12.07 12.46
C VAL A 40 -1.03 12.77 11.10
N LEU A 41 -2.25 13.18 10.75
CA LEU A 41 -2.52 13.90 9.50
C LEU A 41 -1.81 15.26 9.48
N SER A 42 -1.82 16.00 10.58
CA SER A 42 -1.16 17.32 10.68
C SER A 42 0.36 17.19 10.55
N ILE A 43 0.95 16.19 11.22
CA ILE A 43 2.39 15.88 11.11
C ILE A 43 2.74 15.46 9.68
N ALA A 44 1.91 14.62 9.04
CA ALA A 44 2.09 14.20 7.65
C ALA A 44 2.11 15.39 6.69
N LEU A 45 1.14 16.30 6.79
CA LEU A 45 1.06 17.49 5.95
C LEU A 45 2.22 18.47 6.20
N ALA A 46 2.62 18.66 7.47
CA ALA A 46 3.76 19.49 7.82
C ALA A 46 5.08 18.90 7.27
N ALA A 47 5.22 17.57 7.34
CA ALA A 47 6.36 16.85 6.81
C ALA A 47 6.43 16.97 5.27
N GLU A 48 5.31 16.81 4.58
CA GLU A 48 5.21 17.00 3.13
C GLU A 48 5.65 18.41 2.71
N ARG A 49 5.12 19.44 3.39
CA ARG A 49 5.51 20.83 3.16
C ARG A 49 7.00 21.06 3.40
N SER A 50 7.53 20.56 4.51
CA SER A 50 8.96 20.66 4.83
C SER A 50 9.83 19.99 3.75
N ALA A 51 9.41 18.81 3.29
CA ALA A 51 10.13 18.03 2.30
C ALA A 51 10.20 18.69 0.92
N LEU A 52 9.13 19.38 0.51
CA LEU A 52 8.97 19.89 -0.85
C LEU A 52 9.20 21.40 -0.99
N SER A 53 8.89 22.22 0.02
CA SER A 53 8.88 23.69 -0.09
C SER A 53 10.24 24.32 -0.47
N GLY A 54 11.35 23.70 -0.09
CA GLY A 54 12.70 24.15 -0.42
C GLY A 54 13.36 23.43 -1.60
N ARG A 55 12.64 22.55 -2.30
CA ARG A 55 13.22 21.73 -3.38
C ARG A 55 13.11 22.44 -4.74
N PRO A 56 14.04 22.19 -5.66
CA PRO A 56 13.91 22.67 -7.04
C PRO A 56 12.61 22.19 -7.66
N PHE A 57 11.98 23.05 -8.48
CA PHE A 57 10.67 22.78 -9.09
C PHE A 57 10.62 21.41 -9.79
N LEU A 58 11.65 21.05 -10.56
CA LEU A 58 11.70 19.76 -11.28
C LEU A 58 11.59 18.55 -10.34
N PHE A 59 12.26 18.61 -9.18
CA PHE A 59 12.20 17.53 -8.19
C PHE A 59 10.80 17.43 -7.57
N ALA A 60 10.24 18.57 -7.15
CA ALA A 60 8.89 18.59 -6.59
C ALA A 60 7.83 18.16 -7.63
N ALA A 61 7.94 18.63 -8.86
CA ALA A 61 7.07 18.28 -9.99
C ALA A 61 7.08 16.77 -10.27
N THR A 62 8.27 16.18 -10.38
CA THR A 62 8.41 14.73 -10.64
C THR A 62 7.84 13.89 -9.49
N ALA A 63 8.11 14.26 -8.24
CA ALA A 63 7.54 13.58 -7.07
C ALA A 63 6.01 13.67 -7.04
N VAL A 64 5.44 14.86 -7.25
CA VAL A 64 3.99 15.09 -7.29
C VAL A 64 3.33 14.29 -8.40
N VAL A 65 3.89 14.31 -9.61
CA VAL A 65 3.36 13.54 -10.75
C VAL A 65 3.39 12.04 -10.47
N ALA A 66 4.49 11.52 -9.93
CA ALA A 66 4.62 10.10 -9.61
C ALA A 66 3.62 9.64 -8.54
N LEU A 67 3.48 10.41 -7.44
CA LEU A 67 2.52 10.11 -6.39
C LEU A 67 1.07 10.20 -6.88
N ALA A 68 0.77 11.23 -7.68
CA ALA A 68 -0.56 11.39 -8.26
C ALA A 68 -0.88 10.25 -9.23
N ALA A 69 0.06 9.83 -10.07
CA ALA A 69 -0.10 8.68 -10.96
C ALA A 69 -0.35 7.38 -10.19
N ALA A 70 0.39 7.13 -9.11
CA ALA A 70 0.16 5.97 -8.26
C ALA A 70 -1.24 6.00 -7.62
N ALA A 71 -1.69 7.17 -7.13
CA ALA A 71 -3.02 7.35 -6.57
C ALA A 71 -4.13 7.16 -7.64
N GLY A 72 -3.91 7.66 -8.85
CA GLY A 72 -4.82 7.48 -10.00
C GLY A 72 -4.97 6.02 -10.40
N ALA A 73 -3.86 5.30 -10.54
CA ALA A 73 -3.86 3.87 -10.82
C ALA A 73 -4.56 3.07 -9.71
N GLY A 74 -4.25 3.38 -8.44
CA GLY A 74 -4.89 2.75 -7.29
C GLY A 74 -6.40 2.98 -7.25
N ALA A 75 -6.86 4.22 -7.50
CA ALA A 75 -8.27 4.55 -7.55
C ALA A 75 -9.00 3.82 -8.69
N ALA A 76 -8.42 3.78 -9.90
CA ALA A 76 -8.98 3.07 -11.04
C ALA A 76 -9.16 1.57 -10.73
N LEU A 77 -8.12 0.93 -10.18
CA LEU A 77 -8.17 -0.47 -9.79
C LEU A 77 -9.23 -0.74 -8.70
N MET A 78 -9.34 0.16 -7.71
CA MET A 78 -10.32 0.04 -6.63
C MET A 78 -11.75 0.17 -7.14
N ILE A 79 -12.03 1.21 -7.95
CA ILE A 79 -13.34 1.42 -8.58
C ILE A 79 -13.72 0.20 -9.41
N GLN A 80 -12.79 -0.32 -10.20
CA GLN A 80 -13.05 -1.50 -11.03
C GLN A 80 -13.41 -2.73 -10.20
N ARG A 81 -12.57 -3.09 -9.22
CA ARG A 81 -12.86 -4.23 -8.33
C ARG A 81 -14.19 -4.07 -7.58
N ARG A 82 -14.52 -2.84 -7.19
CA ARG A 82 -15.78 -2.53 -6.51
C ARG A 82 -16.98 -2.73 -7.43
N MET A 83 -16.89 -2.27 -8.68
CA MET A 83 -17.93 -2.48 -9.69
C MET A 83 -18.08 -3.95 -10.06
N ASP A 84 -16.98 -4.68 -10.20
CA ASP A 84 -16.98 -6.12 -10.47
C ASP A 84 -17.63 -6.90 -9.33
N PHE A 85 -17.33 -6.53 -8.08
CA PHE A 85 -17.98 -7.12 -6.90
C PHE A 85 -19.50 -6.85 -6.90
N HIS A 86 -19.91 -5.60 -7.14
CA HIS A 86 -21.33 -5.27 -7.15
C HIS A 86 -22.09 -5.93 -8.30
N SER A 87 -21.47 -6.10 -9.46
CA SER A 87 -22.11 -6.73 -10.63
C SER A 87 -22.29 -8.24 -10.48
N GLN A 88 -21.42 -8.92 -9.72
CA GLN A 88 -21.48 -10.37 -9.51
C GLN A 88 -22.32 -10.76 -8.28
N ASP A 89 -22.07 -10.13 -7.13
CA ASP A 89 -22.55 -10.62 -5.83
C ASP A 89 -23.33 -9.55 -5.02
N GLY A 90 -23.62 -8.39 -5.63
CA GLY A 90 -24.13 -7.22 -4.91
C GLY A 90 -25.64 -7.06 -4.94
N VAL A 91 -26.23 -6.59 -3.83
CA VAL A 91 -27.60 -6.06 -3.77
C VAL A 91 -27.82 -4.87 -4.73
N LEU A 92 -26.74 -4.29 -5.25
CA LEU A 92 -26.71 -3.18 -6.21
C LEU A 92 -26.30 -3.62 -7.62
N ALA A 93 -26.42 -4.91 -7.97
CA ALA A 93 -26.00 -5.43 -9.27
C ALA A 93 -26.67 -4.72 -10.46
N ALA A 94 -27.98 -4.44 -10.37
CA ALA A 94 -28.71 -3.72 -11.41
C ALA A 94 -28.13 -2.31 -11.65
N ASP A 95 -27.73 -1.61 -10.59
CA ASP A 95 -27.12 -0.29 -10.68
C ASP A 95 -25.65 -0.37 -11.18
N ALA A 96 -24.92 -1.45 -10.84
CA ALA A 96 -23.54 -1.68 -11.28
C ALA A 96 -23.43 -2.10 -12.76
N LEU A 97 -24.47 -2.72 -13.31
CA LEU A 97 -24.56 -3.08 -14.73
C LEU A 97 -25.00 -1.89 -15.61
N ALA A 98 -25.68 -0.90 -15.04
CA ALA A 98 -26.08 0.30 -15.76
C ALA A 98 -24.86 1.21 -16.04
N GLU A 99 -24.54 1.41 -17.32
CA GLU A 99 -23.34 2.13 -17.74
C GLU A 99 -23.30 3.57 -17.23
N ASP A 100 -24.43 4.27 -17.23
CA ASP A 100 -24.51 5.65 -16.74
C ASP A 100 -24.25 5.77 -15.24
N ALA A 101 -24.81 4.86 -14.44
CA ALA A 101 -24.60 4.84 -12.99
C ALA A 101 -23.14 4.50 -12.64
N ARG A 102 -22.55 3.55 -13.38
CA ARG A 102 -21.12 3.19 -13.26
C ARG A 102 -20.20 4.35 -13.62
N ARG A 103 -20.48 5.06 -14.72
CA ARG A 103 -19.70 6.25 -15.13
C ARG A 103 -19.82 7.37 -14.10
N HIS A 104 -21.03 7.67 -13.63
CA HIS A 104 -21.25 8.71 -12.62
C HIS A 104 -20.55 8.39 -11.29
N TYR A 105 -20.65 7.14 -10.83
CA TYR A 105 -19.92 6.67 -9.65
C TYR A 105 -18.40 6.82 -9.85
N ALA A 106 -17.86 6.31 -10.96
CA ALA A 106 -16.42 6.36 -11.24
C ALA A 106 -15.91 7.81 -11.31
N LEU A 107 -16.62 8.69 -12.02
CA LEU A 107 -16.29 10.11 -12.12
C LEU A 107 -16.28 10.78 -10.75
N SER A 108 -17.29 10.51 -9.91
CA SER A 108 -17.38 11.10 -8.57
C SER A 108 -16.23 10.67 -7.67
N ILE A 109 -15.87 9.38 -7.69
CA ILE A 109 -14.74 8.86 -6.91
C ILE A 109 -13.41 9.39 -7.46
N HIS A 110 -13.23 9.41 -8.79
CA HIS A 110 -12.02 9.98 -9.40
C HIS A 110 -11.87 11.47 -9.08
N ALA A 111 -12.95 12.25 -9.17
CA ALA A 111 -12.95 13.67 -8.82
C ALA A 111 -12.57 13.89 -7.36
N LEU A 112 -13.14 13.11 -6.43
CA LEU A 112 -12.83 13.19 -5.00
C LEU A 112 -11.35 12.88 -4.72
N VAL A 113 -10.83 11.76 -5.23
CA VAL A 113 -9.44 11.36 -4.97
C VAL A 113 -8.46 12.33 -5.64
N CYS A 114 -8.75 12.76 -6.87
CA CYS A 114 -7.95 13.75 -7.58
C CYS A 114 -7.89 15.08 -6.80
N ALA A 115 -9.03 15.55 -6.27
CA ALA A 115 -9.08 16.74 -5.43
C ALA A 115 -8.23 16.57 -4.16
N MET A 116 -8.34 15.45 -3.46
CA MET A 116 -7.53 15.17 -2.27
C MET A 116 -6.02 15.19 -2.57
N VAL A 117 -5.58 14.54 -3.65
CA VAL A 117 -4.17 14.52 -4.07
C VAL A 117 -3.70 15.91 -4.45
N THR A 118 -4.52 16.69 -5.16
CA THR A 118 -4.19 18.06 -5.57
C THR A 118 -4.06 18.99 -4.36
N ILE A 119 -4.94 18.85 -3.36
CA ILE A 119 -4.86 19.60 -2.10
C ILE A 119 -3.56 19.25 -1.35
N GLY A 120 -3.21 17.97 -1.24
CA GLY A 120 -1.93 17.54 -0.63
C GLY A 120 -0.73 18.18 -1.34
N ALA A 121 -0.67 18.05 -2.67
CA ALA A 121 0.38 18.66 -3.48
C ALA A 121 0.44 20.18 -3.34
N ALA A 122 -0.70 20.87 -3.19
CA ALA A 122 -0.77 22.31 -2.97
C ALA A 122 -0.21 22.73 -1.61
N ILE A 123 -0.38 21.90 -0.58
CA ILE A 123 0.22 22.11 0.74
C ILE A 123 1.74 21.92 0.68
N GLY A 124 2.18 20.90 -0.06
CA GLY A 124 3.59 20.54 -0.25
C GLY A 124 4.38 21.58 -1.06
N HIS A 125 3.94 21.85 -2.30
CA HIS A 125 4.59 22.75 -3.25
C HIS A 125 3.57 23.34 -4.24
N PRO A 126 2.99 24.54 -3.97
CA PRO A 126 1.87 25.09 -4.72
C PRO A 126 2.06 25.15 -6.24
N PRO A 127 3.24 25.56 -6.77
CA PRO A 127 3.45 25.56 -8.23
C PRO A 127 3.40 24.18 -8.87
N ALA A 128 3.81 23.13 -8.15
CA ALA A 128 3.86 21.76 -8.68
C ALA A 128 2.48 21.08 -8.60
N ALA A 129 1.58 21.57 -7.76
CA ALA A 129 0.23 21.02 -7.58
C ALA A 129 -0.60 21.04 -8.86
N LEU A 130 -0.33 21.98 -9.79
CA LEU A 130 -0.96 22.02 -11.10
C LEU A 130 -0.71 20.76 -11.94
N LEU A 131 0.37 20.02 -11.66
CA LEU A 131 0.70 18.78 -12.36
C LEU A 131 0.03 17.54 -11.72
N ALA A 132 -0.53 17.66 -10.52
CA ALA A 132 -1.14 16.53 -9.83
C ALA A 132 -2.35 15.95 -10.59
N PRO A 133 -3.31 16.74 -11.12
CA PRO A 133 -4.40 16.19 -11.92
C PRO A 133 -3.91 15.46 -13.18
N ILE A 134 -2.85 15.97 -13.82
CA ILE A 134 -2.26 15.35 -15.02
C ILE A 134 -1.66 13.98 -14.66
N GLY A 135 -0.81 13.93 -13.64
CA GLY A 135 -0.23 12.68 -13.16
C GLY A 135 -1.31 11.67 -12.78
N TYR A 136 -2.34 12.13 -12.05
CA TYR A 136 -3.48 11.31 -11.64
C TYR A 136 -4.20 10.68 -12.84
N LEU A 137 -4.56 11.48 -13.84
CA LEU A 137 -5.26 11.00 -15.04
C LEU A 137 -4.40 10.02 -15.84
N VAL A 138 -3.09 10.28 -15.98
CA VAL A 138 -2.16 9.36 -16.64
C VAL A 138 -2.14 8.00 -15.93
N GLY A 139 -1.99 7.99 -14.61
CA GLY A 139 -1.98 6.76 -13.83
C GLY A 139 -3.31 5.99 -13.89
N ALA A 140 -4.43 6.70 -13.77
CA ALA A 140 -5.76 6.12 -13.89
C ALA A 140 -5.99 5.51 -15.29
N GLY A 141 -5.60 6.24 -16.34
CA GLY A 141 -5.71 5.80 -17.73
C GLY A 141 -4.88 4.56 -18.03
N ILE A 142 -3.60 4.54 -17.63
CA ILE A 142 -2.72 3.36 -17.78
C ILE A 142 -3.34 2.14 -17.11
N CYS A 143 -3.80 2.29 -15.86
CA CYS A 143 -4.41 1.19 -15.13
C CYS A 143 -5.71 0.71 -15.80
N GLN A 144 -6.56 1.63 -16.27
CA GLN A 144 -7.80 1.28 -16.95
C GLN A 144 -7.54 0.53 -18.26
N VAL A 145 -6.56 0.95 -19.05
CA VAL A 145 -6.14 0.24 -20.27
C VAL A 145 -5.62 -1.15 -19.92
N ALA A 146 -4.70 -1.25 -18.94
CA ALA A 146 -4.12 -2.52 -18.51
C ALA A 146 -5.19 -3.51 -18.00
N CYS A 147 -6.20 -3.02 -17.28
CA CYS A 147 -7.27 -3.86 -16.79
C CYS A 147 -8.26 -4.27 -17.90
N ARG A 148 -8.49 -3.43 -18.92
CA ARG A 148 -9.33 -3.78 -20.08
C ARG A 148 -8.67 -4.85 -20.95
N THR A 149 -7.37 -4.71 -21.23
CA THR A 149 -6.62 -5.71 -22.02
C THR A 149 -6.50 -7.04 -21.29
N ALA A 150 -6.44 -7.03 -19.95
CA ALA A 150 -6.48 -8.23 -19.13
C ALA A 150 -7.86 -8.93 -19.09
N LEU A 151 -8.96 -8.21 -19.38
CA LEU A 151 -10.34 -8.72 -19.32
C LEU A 151 -10.90 -9.17 -20.68
N THR A 152 -10.33 -8.73 -21.80
CA THR A 152 -10.74 -9.18 -23.15
C THR A 152 -10.28 -10.59 -23.49
N GLY A 153 -9.41 -11.19 -22.67
CA GLY A 153 -9.25 -12.63 -22.59
C GLY A 153 -10.28 -13.18 -21.60
N ALA A 154 -11.13 -14.11 -22.04
CA ALA A 154 -12.18 -14.76 -21.27
C ALA A 154 -11.90 -14.87 -19.76
N SER A 155 -12.88 -14.46 -18.93
CA SER A 155 -12.96 -14.56 -17.45
C SER A 155 -11.70 -15.10 -16.77
N PRO A 156 -10.98 -14.31 -15.94
CA PRO A 156 -9.72 -14.74 -15.37
C PRO A 156 -9.99 -15.80 -14.30
N ARG A 157 -10.13 -17.07 -14.73
CA ARG A 157 -9.48 -18.17 -14.03
C ARG A 157 -8.06 -17.70 -13.86
N GLN A 158 -7.71 -17.23 -12.66
CA GLN A 158 -6.32 -16.91 -12.29
C GLN A 158 -5.45 -17.96 -12.96
N PRO A 159 -4.61 -17.58 -13.96
CA PRO A 159 -3.85 -18.55 -14.70
C PRO A 159 -3.10 -19.40 -13.68
N SER A 160 -3.06 -20.71 -13.89
CA SER A 160 -2.44 -21.67 -12.98
C SER A 160 -1.02 -21.23 -12.58
N SER A 161 -0.34 -20.48 -13.45
CA SER A 161 0.93 -19.79 -13.22
C SER A 161 0.89 -18.76 -12.08
N LEU A 162 -0.10 -17.87 -11.98
CA LEU A 162 -0.18 -16.90 -10.87
C LEU A 162 -0.48 -17.58 -9.53
N ARG A 163 -1.27 -18.66 -9.54
CA ARG A 163 -1.45 -19.49 -8.34
C ARG A 163 -0.19 -20.29 -8.00
N ALA A 164 0.56 -20.73 -9.00
CA ALA A 164 1.84 -21.40 -8.81
C ALA A 164 2.88 -20.43 -8.25
N VAL A 165 2.97 -19.21 -8.76
CA VAL A 165 3.81 -18.13 -8.23
C VAL A 165 3.40 -17.79 -6.80
N GLY A 166 2.10 -17.63 -6.53
CA GLY A 166 1.61 -17.41 -5.15
C GLY A 166 1.97 -18.54 -4.19
N ARG A 167 1.87 -19.81 -4.64
CA ARG A 167 2.32 -20.97 -3.85
C ARG A 167 3.83 -21.02 -3.67
N LEU A 168 4.58 -20.64 -4.71
CA LEU A 168 6.05 -20.59 -4.68
C LEU A 168 6.53 -19.50 -3.71
N LEU A 169 5.96 -18.29 -3.78
CA LEU A 169 6.24 -17.15 -2.90
C LEU A 169 5.93 -17.45 -1.42
N ARG A 170 5.03 -18.38 -1.13
CA ARG A 170 4.73 -18.82 0.23
C ARG A 170 5.74 -19.83 0.79
N ARG A 171 6.63 -20.39 -0.05
CA ARG A 171 7.69 -21.31 0.41
C ARG A 171 8.87 -20.51 0.97
N PRO A 172 9.58 -21.02 1.99
CA PRO A 172 10.78 -20.37 2.52
C PRO A 172 11.86 -20.16 1.45
N ILE A 173 11.95 -21.07 0.47
CA ILE A 173 12.91 -21.02 -0.64
C ILE A 173 12.68 -19.83 -1.58
N SER A 174 11.49 -19.22 -1.58
CA SER A 174 11.21 -18.05 -2.42
C SER A 174 12.14 -16.87 -2.15
N GLY A 175 12.65 -16.73 -0.92
CA GLY A 175 13.65 -15.71 -0.58
C GLY A 175 14.94 -15.87 -1.39
N ALA A 176 15.41 -17.11 -1.53
CA ALA A 176 16.59 -17.40 -2.34
C ALA A 176 16.33 -17.17 -3.83
N LEU A 177 15.16 -17.60 -4.33
CA LEU A 177 14.78 -17.37 -5.72
C LEU A 177 14.64 -15.88 -6.07
N ALA A 178 14.13 -15.06 -5.13
CA ALA A 178 14.03 -13.62 -5.29
C ALA A 178 15.40 -12.92 -5.23
N ALA A 179 16.37 -13.49 -4.52
CA ALA A 179 17.73 -12.94 -4.44
C ALA A 179 18.46 -13.04 -5.79
N ILE A 180 18.24 -14.08 -6.58
CA ILE A 180 18.89 -14.29 -7.88
C ILE A 180 18.70 -13.08 -8.83
N PRO A 181 17.47 -12.65 -9.16
CA PRO A 181 17.27 -11.49 -10.05
C PRO A 181 17.67 -10.16 -9.39
N ALA A 182 17.67 -10.07 -8.06
CA ALA A 182 18.16 -8.87 -7.36
C ALA A 182 19.69 -8.76 -7.39
N LEU A 183 20.41 -9.87 -7.45
CA LEU A 183 21.87 -9.91 -7.50
C LEU A 183 22.44 -9.92 -8.92
N LEU A 184 21.67 -10.37 -9.91
CA LEU A 184 22.10 -10.40 -11.31
C LEU A 184 22.64 -9.05 -11.83
N PRO A 185 22.04 -7.88 -11.51
CA PRO A 185 22.56 -6.59 -11.94
C PRO A 185 23.94 -6.26 -11.34
N LEU A 186 24.22 -6.70 -10.11
CA LEU A 186 25.54 -6.50 -9.48
C LEU A 186 26.65 -7.27 -10.22
N LEU A 187 26.30 -8.40 -10.83
CA LEU A 187 27.26 -9.21 -11.59
C LEU A 187 27.45 -8.71 -13.03
N LEU A 188 26.41 -8.09 -13.61
CA LEU A 188 26.39 -7.72 -15.03
C LEU A 188 26.71 -6.23 -15.30
N LEU A 189 26.48 -5.34 -14.33
CA LEU A 189 26.56 -3.89 -14.53
C LEU A 189 27.71 -3.27 -13.72
N GLY A 190 28.94 -3.70 -13.99
CA GLY A 190 30.15 -3.09 -13.41
C GLY A 190 30.48 -1.67 -13.92
N SER A 191 29.68 -1.11 -14.82
CA SER A 191 29.89 0.21 -15.44
C SER A 191 28.94 1.31 -14.94
N ILE A 192 27.96 0.98 -14.10
CA ILE A 192 27.04 1.98 -13.54
C ILE A 192 27.65 2.57 -12.26
N GLY A 193 27.61 3.90 -12.13
CA GLY A 193 28.06 4.57 -10.90
C GLY A 193 27.31 4.08 -9.64
N PRO A 194 27.92 4.18 -8.45
CA PRO A 194 27.42 3.55 -7.22
C PRO A 194 26.04 4.06 -6.78
N GLY A 195 25.72 5.34 -7.02
CA GLY A 195 24.43 5.93 -6.66
C GLY A 195 23.25 5.34 -7.45
N PRO A 196 23.24 5.45 -8.80
CA PRO A 196 22.18 4.87 -9.63
C PRO A 196 22.03 3.36 -9.46
N MET A 197 23.14 2.63 -9.30
CA MET A 197 23.11 1.19 -9.05
C MET A 197 22.41 0.87 -7.72
N ALA A 198 22.77 1.58 -6.63
CA ALA A 198 22.12 1.40 -5.33
C ALA A 198 20.63 1.75 -5.37
N ALA A 199 20.24 2.81 -6.09
CA ALA A 199 18.83 3.18 -6.25
C ALA A 199 18.03 2.10 -6.99
N PHE A 200 18.56 1.59 -8.10
CA PHE A 200 17.92 0.53 -8.88
C PHE A 200 17.77 -0.76 -8.07
N LEU A 201 18.84 -1.22 -7.42
CA LEU A 201 18.84 -2.41 -6.58
C LEU A 201 17.95 -2.26 -5.35
N GLY A 202 17.89 -1.06 -4.78
CA GLY A 202 16.97 -0.70 -3.73
C GLY A 202 15.51 -0.87 -4.16
N LEU A 203 15.16 -0.37 -5.35
CA LEU A 203 13.82 -0.51 -5.91
C LEU A 203 13.46 -1.97 -6.18
N VAL A 204 14.35 -2.73 -6.84
CA VAL A 204 14.15 -4.16 -7.12
C VAL A 204 13.99 -4.93 -5.81
N SER A 205 14.82 -4.65 -4.81
CA SER A 205 14.75 -5.28 -3.49
C SER A 205 13.49 -4.90 -2.73
N ALA A 206 13.03 -3.65 -2.82
CA ALA A 206 11.76 -3.22 -2.22
C ALA A 206 10.57 -3.98 -2.85
N VAL A 207 10.54 -4.10 -4.18
CA VAL A 207 9.49 -4.86 -4.88
C VAL A 207 9.53 -6.33 -4.47
N ALA A 208 10.72 -6.96 -4.48
CA ALA A 208 10.89 -8.34 -4.05
C ALA A 208 10.43 -8.54 -2.60
N ALA A 209 10.83 -7.65 -1.69
CA ALA A 209 10.46 -7.69 -0.28
C ALA A 209 8.94 -7.55 -0.07
N ILE A 210 8.28 -6.66 -0.82
CA ILE A 210 6.81 -6.51 -0.78
C ILE A 210 6.11 -7.78 -1.29
N LEU A 211 6.63 -8.42 -2.34
CA LEU A 211 6.07 -9.66 -2.87
C LEU A 211 6.23 -10.84 -1.90
N LEU A 212 7.39 -10.93 -1.24
CA LEU A 212 7.67 -11.94 -0.20
C LEU A 212 6.85 -11.74 1.07
N THR A 213 6.36 -10.53 1.33
CA THR A 213 5.53 -10.18 2.50
C THR A 213 4.02 -10.15 2.20
N THR A 214 3.59 -10.87 1.16
CA THR A 214 2.16 -11.01 0.86
C THR A 214 1.44 -11.82 1.94
N LEU A 215 0.56 -11.13 2.68
CA LEU A 215 -0.22 -11.72 3.77
C LEU A 215 -1.66 -12.00 3.35
N ASP A 216 -2.17 -13.14 3.83
CA ASP A 216 -3.58 -13.50 3.73
C ASP A 216 -4.26 -13.28 5.09
N TYR A 217 -5.21 -12.33 5.13
CA TYR A 217 -5.98 -12.02 6.33
C TYR A 217 -6.61 -13.27 6.97
N LYS A 218 -7.15 -14.20 6.15
CA LYS A 218 -7.82 -15.40 6.67
C LYS A 218 -6.84 -16.31 7.39
N VAL A 219 -5.61 -16.43 6.88
CA VAL A 219 -4.55 -17.24 7.49
C VAL A 219 -4.10 -16.62 8.81
N VAL A 220 -3.86 -15.31 8.84
CA VAL A 220 -3.45 -14.61 10.08
C VAL A 220 -4.54 -14.70 11.15
N ARG A 221 -5.81 -14.55 10.75
CA ARG A 221 -6.96 -14.68 11.64
C ARG A 221 -7.07 -16.10 12.20
N PHE A 222 -7.01 -17.12 11.33
CA PHE A 222 -7.02 -18.52 11.73
C PHE A 222 -5.89 -18.86 12.71
N MET A 223 -4.65 -18.43 12.43
CA MET A 223 -3.52 -18.65 13.34
C MET A 223 -3.73 -17.98 14.71
N THR A 224 -4.32 -16.78 14.71
CA THR A 224 -4.61 -16.05 15.95
C THR A 224 -5.70 -16.73 16.77
N GLU A 225 -6.76 -17.20 16.12
CA GLU A 225 -7.84 -17.98 16.74
C GLU A 225 -7.36 -19.37 17.20
N SER A 226 -6.33 -19.91 16.54
CA SER A 226 -5.63 -21.15 16.95
C SER A 226 -4.57 -20.93 18.05
N GLY A 227 -4.56 -19.77 18.70
CA GLY A 227 -3.66 -19.49 19.84
C GLY A 227 -2.21 -19.14 19.49
N TYR A 228 -1.87 -18.87 18.22
CA TYR A 228 -0.51 -18.45 17.88
C TYR A 228 -0.25 -17.02 18.36
N SER A 229 0.88 -16.82 19.04
CA SER A 229 1.35 -15.48 19.43
C SER A 229 1.73 -14.64 18.21
N ALA A 230 1.60 -13.31 18.32
CA ALA A 230 2.00 -12.38 17.24
C ALA A 230 3.43 -12.65 16.76
N GLY A 231 4.37 -12.83 17.69
CA GLY A 231 5.77 -13.10 17.38
C GLY A 231 5.96 -14.38 16.58
N ARG A 232 5.21 -15.45 16.89
CA ARG A 232 5.28 -16.71 16.15
C ARG A 232 4.73 -16.55 14.72
N ILE A 233 3.63 -15.83 14.54
CA ILE A 233 3.06 -15.53 13.21
C ILE A 233 4.05 -14.72 12.38
N VAL A 234 4.61 -13.64 12.95
CA VAL A 234 5.64 -12.80 12.30
C VAL A 234 6.84 -13.64 11.91
N GLY A 235 7.37 -14.46 12.82
CA GLY A 235 8.54 -15.31 12.56
C GLY A 235 8.32 -16.30 11.41
N ILE A 236 7.12 -16.89 11.30
CA ILE A 236 6.80 -17.81 10.18
C ILE A 236 6.80 -17.06 8.85
N HIS A 237 6.16 -15.89 8.79
CA HIS A 237 6.06 -15.10 7.55
C HIS A 237 7.36 -14.33 7.21
N ALA A 238 8.22 -14.06 8.19
CA ALA A 238 9.50 -13.38 7.97
C ALA A 238 10.55 -14.27 7.30
N ARG A 239 10.45 -15.60 7.40
CA ARG A 239 11.50 -16.54 6.92
C ARG A 239 11.98 -16.29 5.48
N PRO A 240 11.10 -16.18 4.46
CA PRO A 240 11.56 -15.92 3.09
C PRO A 240 12.30 -14.58 2.98
N LEU A 241 11.79 -13.56 3.69
CA LEU A 241 12.39 -12.22 3.69
C LEU A 241 13.76 -12.22 4.38
N SER A 242 13.93 -12.97 5.49
CA SER A 242 15.21 -13.12 6.17
C SER A 242 16.25 -13.83 5.30
N ILE A 243 15.85 -14.89 4.57
CA ILE A 243 16.73 -15.59 3.62
C ILE A 243 17.15 -14.63 2.50
N PHE A 244 16.20 -13.88 1.92
CA PHE A 244 16.48 -12.87 0.91
C PHE A 244 17.48 -11.81 1.43
N LEU A 245 17.25 -11.27 2.63
CA LEU A 245 18.12 -10.28 3.26
C LEU A 245 19.55 -10.80 3.43
N ILE A 246 19.71 -11.98 4.02
CA ILE A 246 21.02 -12.57 4.29
C ILE A 246 21.80 -12.73 2.99
N LEU A 247 21.18 -13.32 1.96
CA LEU A 247 21.84 -13.56 0.68
C LEU A 247 22.21 -12.26 -0.03
N THR A 248 21.29 -11.30 -0.11
CA THR A 248 21.50 -10.06 -0.86
C THR A 248 22.49 -9.12 -0.19
N VAL A 249 22.42 -8.98 1.14
CA VAL A 249 23.34 -8.13 1.91
C VAL A 249 24.73 -8.76 1.94
N PHE A 250 24.84 -10.07 2.21
CA PHE A 250 26.13 -10.75 2.22
C PHE A 250 26.82 -10.65 0.86
N ALA A 251 26.12 -10.96 -0.24
CA ALA A 251 26.68 -10.84 -1.58
C ALA A 251 27.12 -9.40 -1.91
N SER A 252 26.32 -8.39 -1.53
CA SER A 252 26.67 -6.97 -1.74
C SER A 252 27.93 -6.58 -0.96
N LEU A 253 28.09 -7.07 0.27
CA LEU A 253 29.28 -6.81 1.10
C LEU A 253 30.53 -7.51 0.54
N VAL A 254 30.40 -8.75 0.07
CA VAL A 254 31.49 -9.49 -0.59
C VAL A 254 31.99 -8.75 -1.83
N LEU A 255 31.07 -8.13 -2.59
CA LEU A 255 31.40 -7.29 -3.75
C LEU A 255 31.85 -5.87 -3.36
N SER A 256 32.05 -5.57 -2.07
CA SER A 256 32.48 -4.26 -1.55
C SER A 256 31.51 -3.10 -1.80
N GLU A 257 30.26 -3.38 -2.15
CA GLU A 257 29.22 -2.38 -2.45
C GLU A 257 28.44 -1.99 -1.19
N ARG A 258 29.09 -1.24 -0.28
CA ARG A 258 28.52 -0.87 1.03
C ARG A 258 27.22 -0.07 0.93
N LEU A 259 27.14 0.84 -0.05
CA LEU A 259 25.95 1.66 -0.27
C LEU A 259 24.76 0.79 -0.70
N VAL A 260 25.00 -0.17 -1.60
CA VAL A 260 23.98 -1.13 -2.03
C VAL A 260 23.49 -1.97 -0.86
N ALA A 261 24.42 -2.53 -0.07
CA ALA A 261 24.08 -3.32 1.11
C ALA A 261 23.19 -2.54 2.10
N LEU A 262 23.51 -1.27 2.34
CA LEU A 262 22.71 -0.37 3.18
C LEU A 262 21.30 -0.15 2.62
N VAL A 263 21.18 0.17 1.33
CA VAL A 263 19.89 0.45 0.69
C VAL A 263 18.99 -0.79 0.66
N ILE A 264 19.55 -1.96 0.31
CA ILE A 264 18.83 -3.23 0.33
C ILE A 264 18.34 -3.55 1.76
N SER A 265 19.22 -3.41 2.76
CA SER A 265 18.87 -3.64 4.16
C SER A 265 17.71 -2.74 4.61
N GLY A 266 17.77 -1.45 4.25
CA GLY A 266 16.70 -0.49 4.55
C GLY A 266 15.37 -0.86 3.89
N ALA A 267 15.38 -1.21 2.61
CA ALA A 267 14.18 -1.62 1.87
C ALA A 267 13.52 -2.87 2.48
N VAL A 268 14.33 -3.88 2.82
CA VAL A 268 13.85 -5.13 3.42
C VAL A 268 13.35 -4.90 4.85
N LEU A 269 14.04 -4.08 5.65
CA LEU A 269 13.60 -3.71 6.99
C LEU A 269 12.25 -2.98 6.95
N ALA A 270 12.06 -2.05 6.01
CA ALA A 270 10.79 -1.37 5.81
C ALA A 270 9.65 -2.35 5.47
N ALA A 271 9.91 -3.32 4.58
CA ALA A 271 8.94 -4.36 4.25
C ALA A 271 8.62 -5.26 5.46
N LEU A 272 9.62 -5.59 6.29
CA LEU A 272 9.41 -6.36 7.52
C LEU A 272 8.55 -5.60 8.53
N VAL A 273 8.81 -4.30 8.71
CA VAL A 273 8.00 -3.42 9.56
C VAL A 273 6.56 -3.36 9.05
N LEU A 274 6.37 -3.19 7.74
CA LEU A 274 5.04 -3.18 7.13
C LEU A 274 4.31 -4.50 7.34
N MET A 275 4.99 -5.63 7.12
CA MET A 275 4.43 -6.97 7.35
C MET A 275 4.01 -7.16 8.81
N THR A 276 4.88 -6.83 9.77
CA THR A 276 4.59 -6.91 11.20
C THR A 276 3.39 -6.04 11.56
N THR A 277 3.35 -4.80 11.08
CA THR A 277 2.24 -3.87 11.32
C THR A 277 0.92 -4.45 10.79
N ARG A 278 0.93 -5.02 9.57
CA ARG A 278 -0.25 -5.69 8.99
C ARG A 278 -0.70 -6.89 9.80
N ILE A 279 0.21 -7.75 10.23
CA ILE A 279 -0.12 -8.91 11.09
C ILE A 279 -0.80 -8.42 12.36
N LEU A 280 -0.20 -7.47 13.08
CA LEU A 280 -0.77 -6.94 14.32
C LEU A 280 -2.15 -6.30 14.09
N ALA A 281 -2.31 -5.52 13.01
CA ALA A 281 -3.58 -4.89 12.66
C ALA A 281 -4.67 -5.93 12.33
N TYR A 282 -4.37 -6.99 11.58
CA TYR A 282 -5.33 -8.07 11.25
C TYR A 282 -5.77 -8.89 12.46
N ARG A 283 -4.99 -8.90 13.54
CA ARG A 283 -5.40 -9.55 14.80
C ARG A 283 -6.48 -8.76 15.53
N ILE A 284 -6.42 -7.43 15.47
CA ILE A 284 -7.30 -6.54 16.23
C ILE A 284 -8.53 -6.15 15.41
N HIS A 285 -8.35 -5.88 14.12
CA HIS A 285 -9.35 -5.24 13.28
C HIS A 285 -9.80 -6.15 12.13
N SER A 286 -10.97 -5.82 11.56
CA SER A 286 -11.40 -6.42 10.30
C SER A 286 -10.39 -6.11 9.19
N LYS A 287 -10.33 -6.97 8.16
CA LYS A 287 -9.40 -6.80 7.03
C LYS A 287 -9.38 -5.37 6.48
N ARG A 288 -10.56 -4.81 6.23
CA ARG A 288 -10.70 -3.49 5.61
C ARG A 288 -10.21 -2.37 6.52
N THR A 289 -10.60 -2.39 7.79
CA THR A 289 -10.14 -1.41 8.79
C THR A 289 -8.63 -1.51 8.99
N ALA A 290 -8.08 -2.72 9.05
CA ALA A 290 -6.64 -2.94 9.18
C ALA A 290 -5.86 -2.42 7.97
N ASP A 291 -6.31 -2.74 6.74
CA ASP A 291 -5.68 -2.26 5.51
C ASP A 291 -5.68 -0.73 5.43
N MET A 292 -6.81 -0.10 5.80
CA MET A 292 -6.93 1.36 5.85
C MET A 292 -5.97 1.98 6.87
N LEU A 293 -5.96 1.48 8.11
CA LEU A 293 -5.09 1.97 9.17
C LEU A 293 -3.61 1.81 8.80
N VAL A 294 -3.22 0.64 8.30
CA VAL A 294 -1.85 0.39 7.85
C VAL A 294 -1.46 1.33 6.72
N SER A 295 -2.35 1.58 5.74
CA SER A 295 -2.06 2.52 4.65
C SER A 295 -1.84 3.94 5.16
N ILE A 296 -2.68 4.43 6.08
CA ILE A 296 -2.54 5.76 6.68
C ILE A 296 -1.25 5.85 7.48
N CYS A 297 -0.98 4.87 8.35
CA CYS A 297 0.26 4.81 9.13
C CYS A 297 1.51 4.74 8.24
N THR A 298 1.47 3.95 7.16
CA THR A 298 2.59 3.83 6.22
C THR A 298 2.84 5.17 5.53
N GLY A 299 1.80 5.84 5.05
CA GLY A 299 1.93 7.18 4.46
C GLY A 299 2.53 8.19 5.44
N ALA A 300 2.03 8.21 6.69
CA ALA A 300 2.57 9.09 7.73
C ALA A 300 4.04 8.77 8.06
N VAL A 301 4.40 7.50 8.16
CA VAL A 301 5.79 7.05 8.40
C VAL A 301 6.70 7.43 7.23
N CYS A 302 6.26 7.27 5.98
CA CYS A 302 7.02 7.71 4.80
C CYS A 302 7.27 9.22 4.83
N LEU A 303 6.24 10.01 5.13
CA LEU A 303 6.35 11.47 5.23
C LEU A 303 7.28 11.88 6.37
N ALA A 304 7.13 11.29 7.56
CA ALA A 304 8.02 11.51 8.69
C ALA A 304 9.47 11.11 8.36
N GLY A 305 9.68 10.03 7.61
CA GLY A 305 11.01 9.60 7.18
C GLY A 305 11.71 10.58 6.25
N ILE A 306 10.95 11.27 5.39
CA ILE A 306 11.48 12.30 4.50
C ILE A 306 11.78 13.59 5.27
N ALA A 307 10.89 14.00 6.17
CA ALA A 307 11.02 15.28 6.88
C ALA A 307 11.95 15.21 8.10
N MET A 308 11.92 14.11 8.84
CA MET A 308 12.59 13.92 10.13
C MET A 308 13.14 12.48 10.24
N PRO A 309 14.14 12.11 9.41
CA PRO A 309 14.66 10.74 9.36
C PRO A 309 15.17 10.24 10.72
N MET A 310 15.67 11.14 11.57
CA MET A 310 16.16 10.82 12.91
C MET A 310 15.04 10.36 13.87
N LEU A 311 13.80 10.83 13.68
CA LEU A 311 12.65 10.45 14.51
C LEU A 311 11.92 9.20 14.00
N LEU A 312 12.15 8.82 12.74
CA LEU A 312 11.55 7.66 12.10
C LEU A 312 11.61 6.36 12.95
N PRO A 313 12.77 5.94 13.50
CA PRO A 313 12.83 4.71 14.30
C PRO A 313 11.96 4.78 15.55
N LEU A 314 11.85 5.96 16.18
CA LEU A 314 11.04 6.17 17.38
C LEU A 314 9.54 6.12 17.06
N ILE A 315 9.12 6.73 15.95
CA ILE A 315 7.73 6.68 15.47
C ILE A 315 7.33 5.24 15.14
N VAL A 316 8.16 4.53 14.38
CA VAL A 316 7.92 3.12 14.00
C VAL A 316 7.86 2.24 15.26
N ALA A 317 8.79 2.41 16.21
CA ALA A 317 8.78 1.67 17.46
C ALA A 317 7.51 1.94 18.28
N ALA A 318 7.05 3.19 18.36
CA ALA A 318 5.83 3.56 19.06
C ALA A 318 4.58 2.92 18.44
N ILE A 319 4.46 2.93 17.11
CA ILE A 319 3.36 2.29 16.38
C ILE A 319 3.36 0.78 16.63
N LEU A 320 4.53 0.13 16.47
CA LEU A 320 4.67 -1.31 16.70
C LEU A 320 4.37 -1.69 18.15
N TRP A 321 4.86 -0.91 19.11
CA TRP A 321 4.59 -1.10 20.54
C TRP A 321 3.10 -0.99 20.86
N TYR A 322 2.44 0.07 20.37
CA TYR A 322 1.01 0.27 20.56
C TYR A 322 0.18 -0.89 19.99
N LEU A 323 0.47 -1.28 18.75
CA LEU A 323 -0.21 -2.41 18.10
C LEU A 323 0.09 -3.74 18.79
N HIS A 324 1.33 -3.95 19.21
CA HIS A 324 1.73 -5.16 19.93
C HIS A 324 0.95 -5.30 21.23
N ARG A 325 0.95 -4.25 22.07
CA ARG A 325 0.22 -4.21 23.35
C ARG A 325 -1.26 -4.48 23.16
N ARG A 326 -1.89 -3.90 22.13
CA ARG A 326 -3.33 -4.08 21.86
C ARG A 326 -3.66 -5.45 21.27
N SER A 327 -2.74 -6.05 20.51
CA SER A 327 -2.93 -7.38 19.90
C SER A 327 -2.64 -8.55 20.85
N ASN A 328 -1.89 -8.33 21.93
CA ASN A 328 -1.50 -9.41 22.83
C ASN A 328 -2.70 -10.09 23.53
N PRO A 329 -3.72 -9.37 24.05
CA PRO A 329 -4.86 -10.00 24.71
C PRO A 329 -5.85 -10.67 23.76
N THR A 330 -5.71 -10.55 22.43
CA THR A 330 -6.68 -11.09 21.46
C THR A 330 -6.40 -12.53 21.03
N THR A 331 -5.53 -13.27 21.74
CA THR A 331 -5.45 -14.73 21.60
C THR A 331 -6.64 -15.36 22.30
N TRP A 332 -7.57 -15.95 21.55
CA TRP A 332 -8.56 -16.82 22.15
C TRP A 332 -7.82 -18.07 22.66
N LEU A 333 -7.75 -18.21 23.97
CA LEU A 333 -7.47 -19.48 24.61
C LEU A 333 -8.75 -20.31 24.43
N LEU A 334 -8.77 -21.17 23.42
CA LEU A 334 -9.53 -22.41 23.54
C LEU A 334 -8.81 -23.24 24.60
N ALA A 335 -9.10 -22.93 25.86
CA ALA A 335 -8.79 -23.73 27.04
C ALA A 335 -10.11 -23.93 27.79
#